data_AF-A0AAD5TJK0-F1
#
_entry.id   AF-A0AAD5TJK0-F1
#
_cell.length_a   1.000
_cell.length_b   1.000
_cell.length_c   1.000
_cell.angle_alpha   90.00
_cell.angle_beta   90.00
_cell.angle_gamma   90.00
#
_symmetry.space_group_name_H-M   'P 1'
#
loop_
_entity.id
_entity.type
_entity.pdbx_description
1 polymer ?
#
loop_
_entity_poly.entity_id
_entity_poly.type
_entity_poly.pdbx_seq_one_letter_code
_entity_poly.pdbx_strand_id
1 'polypeptide(L)'
;MAAHNNYGAFHGDAEDEVDSHSPRGQQSDPELPQAQELQKPRLLLMGLRRSGKSSIERVVFHKMSPNETLFVESTSKLRKESIVLSMDLEIWDFPGHLDVDDPSFDGEEVFGGSTALVFVIDAQDDYLEALQRLYTTVTRAHKVNPEISFEVLIHKVDGLSDDHKIETQRDIHQRISDELADAQLDNIHLSFYLTSIYDHSIYEAISKVIQKLIKQLATFENLMNILCSNSGVEKAFLFDIMSKVYIATDSSPVDMQSYELCSDMIDVIFDVSSIYGPDTQDATLSPSSNPNPGNGQGHAVIKLNNGMVLYLREVNRFLSLVCLLREDNFEKQGLIDYNFRCFQEAILDVFRLRKHGPGALKDKYSHSYG
;
A
#
# COMPACT_ATOMS: atom_id res chain seq x y z
N MET A 1 -60.73 -0.70 36.78
CA MET A 1 -61.98 0.08 36.91
C MET A 1 -61.57 1.51 37.23
N ALA A 2 -61.49 2.35 36.20
CA ALA A 2 -62.44 3.44 35.89
C ALA A 2 -62.11 4.71 36.71
N ALA A 3 -61.44 5.70 36.11
CA ALA A 3 -61.98 6.85 35.35
C ALA A 3 -62.29 8.03 36.32
N HIS A 4 -61.96 9.30 36.10
CA HIS A 4 -62.09 10.18 34.91
C HIS A 4 -61.23 11.46 35.13
N ASN A 5 -60.48 11.97 34.13
CA ASN A 5 -60.77 13.16 33.25
C ASN A 5 -60.85 14.53 33.95
N ASN A 6 -60.41 15.68 33.42
CA ASN A 6 -59.74 16.10 32.17
C ASN A 6 -59.43 17.62 32.29
N TYR A 7 -58.72 18.15 31.29
CA TYR A 7 -58.53 19.55 30.82
C TYR A 7 -57.14 20.19 31.08
N GLY A 8 -56.44 20.47 29.97
CA GLY A 8 -55.16 21.20 29.93
C GLY A 8 -55.24 22.53 29.18
N ALA A 9 -54.09 23.20 29.04
CA ALA A 9 -53.64 24.02 27.89
C ALA A 9 -52.50 25.01 28.26
N PHE A 10 -51.42 24.94 27.47
CA PHE A 10 -50.57 26.03 26.93
C PHE A 10 -49.66 26.95 27.79
N HIS A 11 -48.35 26.77 27.54
CA HIS A 11 -47.23 27.69 27.22
C HIS A 11 -47.05 29.07 27.87
N GLY A 12 -45.80 29.28 28.29
CA GLY A 12 -45.02 30.53 28.19
C GLY A 12 -44.37 30.86 29.53
N ASP A 13 -43.03 30.96 29.58
CA ASP A 13 -42.32 32.05 30.26
C ASP A 13 -40.80 31.94 30.03
N ALA A 14 -40.21 33.10 29.74
CA ALA A 14 -38.80 33.38 29.57
C ALA A 14 -38.34 34.20 30.78
N GLU A 15 -37.14 33.95 31.28
CA GLU A 15 -36.48 34.86 32.23
C GLU A 15 -34.98 35.02 31.91
N ASP A 16 -34.58 36.29 31.98
CA ASP A 16 -33.25 36.88 31.87
C ASP A 16 -32.31 36.44 33.01
N GLU A 17 -30.99 36.46 32.77
CA GLU A 17 -30.04 36.77 33.85
C GLU A 17 -28.73 37.41 33.36
N VAL A 18 -28.14 38.20 34.27
CA VAL A 18 -27.28 39.36 34.06
C VAL A 18 -25.80 39.06 34.36
N ASP A 19 -24.91 39.80 33.70
CA ASP A 19 -23.44 39.70 33.71
C ASP A 19 -22.77 40.57 34.80
N SER A 20 -21.72 40.09 35.50
CA SER A 20 -20.68 40.95 36.14
C SER A 20 -19.39 40.22 36.66
N HIS A 21 -18.26 40.48 35.98
CA HIS A 21 -16.87 40.78 36.44
C HIS A 21 -16.05 39.90 37.43
N SER A 22 -15.11 39.08 36.86
CA SER A 22 -13.61 38.99 37.04
C SER A 22 -12.92 38.87 38.44
N PRO A 23 -11.60 38.53 38.57
CA PRO A 23 -10.64 37.72 37.77
C PRO A 23 -9.77 36.74 38.64
N ARG A 24 -9.13 35.71 38.05
CA ARG A 24 -7.83 35.14 38.55
C ARG A 24 -7.23 34.05 37.65
N GLY A 25 -6.00 34.33 37.16
CA GLY A 25 -4.89 33.37 37.00
C GLY A 25 -5.07 32.16 36.08
N GLN A 26 -4.83 32.32 34.78
CA GLN A 26 -4.46 31.19 33.92
C GLN A 26 -2.99 30.84 34.18
N GLN A 27 -2.76 29.77 34.95
CA GLN A 27 -1.55 28.99 34.84
C GLN A 27 -1.68 28.16 33.56
N SER A 28 -0.77 28.42 32.63
CA SER A 28 -0.52 27.63 31.44
C SER A 28 0.03 26.27 31.87
N ASP A 29 -0.82 25.25 31.91
CA ASP A 29 -0.37 23.87 31.84
C ASP A 29 0.34 23.66 30.48
N PRO A 30 1.50 22.98 30.45
CA PRO A 30 2.22 22.76 29.21
C PRO A 30 1.43 21.79 28.33
N GLU A 31 0.95 22.28 27.20
CA GLU A 31 0.44 21.44 26.11
C GLU A 31 1.48 20.34 25.83
N LEU A 32 1.05 19.09 26.01
CA LEU A 32 1.76 17.92 25.50
C LEU A 32 2.13 18.20 24.03
N PRO A 33 3.37 17.93 23.59
CA PRO A 33 3.73 18.08 22.19
C PRO A 33 2.71 17.28 21.38
N GLN A 34 1.98 17.97 20.52
CA GLN A 34 1.16 17.36 19.48
C GLN A 34 1.97 16.19 18.93
N ALA A 35 1.42 14.98 19.07
CA ALA A 35 2.00 13.80 18.49
C ALA A 35 2.37 14.16 17.05
N GLN A 36 3.66 14.12 16.73
CA GLN A 36 4.12 14.25 15.34
C GLN A 36 3.20 13.36 14.53
N GLU A 37 2.31 13.95 13.72
CA GLU A 37 1.54 13.19 12.75
C GLU A 37 2.60 12.38 12.01
N LEU A 38 2.58 11.06 12.22
CA LEU A 38 3.47 10.17 11.49
C LEU A 38 3.19 10.46 10.02
N GLN A 39 4.09 11.19 9.36
CA GLN A 39 3.89 11.64 7.99
C GLN A 39 3.58 10.39 7.17
N LYS A 40 2.35 10.33 6.69
CA LYS A 40 1.89 9.24 5.84
C LYS A 40 2.79 9.22 4.62
N PRO A 41 3.33 8.06 4.22
CA PRO A 41 4.12 7.98 3.00
C PRO A 41 3.24 8.48 1.85
N ARG A 42 3.78 9.40 1.05
CA ARG A 42 3.09 9.94 -0.13
C ARG A 42 3.75 9.40 -1.39
N LEU A 43 2.92 8.83 -2.26
CA LEU A 43 3.30 8.32 -3.57
C LEU A 43 2.77 9.28 -4.63
N LEU A 44 3.66 9.86 -5.42
CA LEU A 44 3.28 10.78 -6.49
C LEU A 44 3.30 10.08 -7.82
N LEU A 45 2.19 10.14 -8.55
CA LEU A 45 2.09 9.67 -9.93
C LEU A 45 2.17 10.89 -10.87
N MET A 46 3.26 10.99 -11.62
CA MET A 46 3.51 12.06 -12.60
C MET A 46 3.76 11.48 -14.00
N GLY A 47 3.59 12.31 -15.03
CA GLY A 47 3.87 11.93 -16.43
C GLY A 47 3.12 12.79 -17.44
N LEU A 48 3.24 12.48 -18.73
CA LEU A 48 2.55 13.21 -19.81
C LEU A 48 1.03 12.97 -19.86
N ARG A 49 0.30 13.81 -20.61
CA ARG A 49 -1.08 13.51 -21.02
C ARG A 49 -1.14 12.11 -21.61
N ARG A 50 -2.19 11.35 -21.27
CA ARG A 50 -2.49 10.03 -21.88
C ARG A 50 -1.41 8.94 -21.67
N SER A 51 -0.44 9.17 -20.79
CA SER A 51 0.58 8.17 -20.44
C SER A 51 0.04 6.95 -19.68
N GLY A 52 -1.21 7.00 -19.20
CA GLY A 52 -1.87 5.86 -18.54
C GLY A 52 -1.86 5.90 -17.00
N LYS A 53 -1.35 6.96 -16.37
CA LYS A 53 -1.36 7.17 -14.89
C LYS A 53 -2.69 6.86 -14.20
N SER A 54 -3.79 7.47 -14.63
CA SER A 54 -5.10 7.24 -14.01
C SER A 54 -5.67 5.84 -14.32
N SER A 55 -5.22 5.20 -15.41
CA SER A 55 -5.54 3.80 -15.70
C SER A 55 -4.81 2.87 -14.73
N ILE A 56 -3.51 3.11 -14.49
CA ILE A 56 -2.69 2.37 -13.52
C ILE A 56 -3.33 2.47 -12.12
N GLU A 57 -3.69 3.67 -11.69
CA GLU A 57 -4.33 3.92 -10.39
C GLU A 57 -5.62 3.09 -10.23
N ARG A 58 -6.52 3.10 -11.23
CA ARG A 58 -7.79 2.38 -11.15
C ARG A 58 -7.64 0.86 -11.25
N VAL A 59 -6.71 0.37 -12.07
CA VAL A 59 -6.45 -1.07 -12.17
C VAL A 59 -5.93 -1.60 -10.85
N VAL A 60 -4.93 -0.93 -10.27
CA VAL A 60 -4.22 -1.46 -9.09
C VAL A 60 -5.00 -1.25 -7.81
N PHE A 61 -5.64 -0.10 -7.63
CA PHE A 61 -6.28 0.24 -6.36
C PHE A 61 -7.80 0.07 -6.34
N HIS A 62 -8.45 0.10 -7.50
CA HIS A 62 -9.90 -0.06 -7.59
C HIS A 62 -10.33 -1.41 -8.18
N LYS A 63 -9.37 -2.29 -8.52
CA LYS A 63 -9.62 -3.57 -9.21
C LYS A 63 -10.46 -3.40 -10.48
N MET A 64 -10.34 -2.25 -11.17
CA MET A 64 -11.04 -2.03 -12.44
C MET A 64 -10.43 -2.92 -13.52
N SER A 65 -11.25 -3.51 -14.40
CA SER A 65 -10.70 -4.35 -15.45
C SER A 65 -9.90 -3.50 -16.46
N PRO A 66 -8.78 -4.01 -17.01
CA PRO A 66 -7.99 -3.25 -17.99
C PRO A 66 -8.81 -2.78 -19.20
N ASN A 67 -9.83 -3.53 -19.61
CA ASN A 67 -10.71 -3.17 -20.73
C ASN A 67 -11.66 -2.00 -20.40
N GLU A 68 -12.05 -1.86 -19.14
CA GLU A 68 -12.87 -0.75 -18.67
C GLU A 68 -12.06 0.55 -18.60
N THR A 69 -10.72 0.45 -18.52
CA THR A 69 -9.86 1.64 -18.46
C THR A 69 -9.88 2.49 -19.73
N LEU A 70 -10.31 1.93 -20.86
CA LEU A 70 -10.48 2.66 -22.12
C LEU A 70 -11.50 3.81 -22.01
N PHE A 71 -12.43 3.71 -21.05
CA PHE A 71 -13.46 4.71 -20.79
C PHE A 71 -13.07 5.70 -19.68
N VAL A 72 -11.84 5.64 -19.19
CA VAL A 72 -11.34 6.57 -18.16
C VAL A 72 -11.20 7.96 -18.77
N GLU A 73 -12.02 8.89 -18.27
CA GLU A 73 -11.90 10.30 -18.64
C GLU A 73 -10.54 10.89 -18.20
N SER A 74 -10.02 11.81 -19.01
CA SER A 74 -8.75 12.48 -18.73
C SER A 74 -8.81 13.31 -17.43
N THR A 75 -7.86 13.09 -16.53
CA THR A 75 -7.74 13.86 -15.28
C THR A 75 -7.42 15.34 -15.55
N SER A 76 -8.36 16.21 -15.18
CA SER A 76 -8.25 17.68 -15.32
C SER A 76 -7.87 18.41 -14.02
N LYS A 77 -7.99 17.74 -12.88
CA LYS A 77 -7.66 18.26 -11.54
C LYS A 77 -6.83 17.24 -10.77
N LEU A 78 -5.92 17.72 -9.91
CA LEU A 78 -5.18 16.87 -8.97
C LEU A 78 -6.17 16.04 -8.14
N ARG A 79 -6.03 14.70 -8.20
CA ARG A 79 -6.77 13.80 -7.33
C ARG A 79 -5.86 13.36 -6.20
N LYS A 80 -6.33 13.55 -4.96
CA LYS A 80 -5.66 13.07 -3.74
C LYS A 80 -6.52 11.95 -3.20
N GLU A 81 -6.01 10.74 -3.23
CA GLU A 81 -6.69 9.59 -2.65
C GLU A 81 -5.86 9.03 -1.50
N SER A 82 -6.45 9.02 -0.30
CA SER A 82 -5.86 8.32 0.82
C SER A 82 -6.34 6.88 0.76
N ILE A 83 -5.45 5.97 0.35
CA ILE A 83 -5.76 4.55 0.40
C ILE A 83 -5.33 4.08 1.78
N VAL A 84 -6.32 3.61 2.54
CA VAL A 84 -6.08 2.90 3.80
C VAL A 84 -5.57 1.50 3.46
N LEU A 85 -4.39 1.43 2.83
CA LEU A 85 -3.56 0.24 2.84
C LEU A 85 -3.18 -0.01 4.32
N SER A 86 -2.65 -1.19 4.63
CA SER A 86 -2.00 -1.46 5.93
C SER A 86 -0.95 -0.41 6.36
N MET A 87 -0.59 0.51 5.47
CA MET A 87 0.45 1.52 5.59
C MET A 87 -0.03 2.98 5.54
N ASP A 88 -1.34 3.23 5.42
CA ASP A 88 -1.94 4.58 5.28
C ASP A 88 -1.22 5.44 4.23
N LEU A 89 -1.26 5.02 2.96
CA LEU A 89 -0.57 5.67 1.84
C LEU A 89 -1.47 6.75 1.20
N GLU A 90 -0.92 7.91 0.89
CA GLU A 90 -1.60 8.91 0.06
C GLU A 90 -1.05 8.87 -1.36
N ILE A 91 -1.93 8.67 -2.34
CA ILE A 91 -1.60 8.67 -3.77
C ILE A 91 -2.10 9.96 -4.38
N TRP A 92 -1.20 10.67 -5.06
CA TRP A 92 -1.51 11.93 -5.71
C TRP A 92 -1.36 11.74 -7.22
N ASP A 93 -2.48 11.76 -7.96
CA ASP A 93 -2.52 11.70 -9.43
C ASP A 93 -2.44 13.11 -10.02
N PHE A 94 -1.30 13.44 -10.63
CA PHE A 94 -1.09 14.75 -11.24
C PHE A 94 -1.64 14.83 -12.67
N PRO A 95 -2.48 15.83 -12.99
CA PRO A 95 -2.93 16.05 -14.36
C PRO A 95 -1.73 16.43 -15.24
N GLY A 96 -1.60 15.79 -16.41
CA GLY A 96 -0.46 15.98 -17.32
C GLY A 96 -0.30 17.39 -17.94
N HIS A 97 -1.09 18.38 -17.52
CA HIS A 97 -1.00 19.80 -17.94
C HIS A 97 -0.26 20.66 -16.97
N LEU A 98 -0.14 20.21 -15.72
CA LEU A 98 0.54 21.00 -14.74
C LEU A 98 2.01 20.91 -15.10
N ASP A 99 2.49 22.00 -15.70
CA ASP A 99 3.90 22.26 -15.75
C ASP A 99 4.33 22.44 -14.30
N VAL A 100 5.28 21.61 -13.89
CA VAL A 100 5.83 21.68 -12.53
C VAL A 100 6.36 23.08 -12.26
N ASP A 101 6.74 23.82 -13.31
CA ASP A 101 7.23 25.19 -13.33
C ASP A 101 6.18 26.29 -13.07
N ASP A 102 4.88 25.95 -13.02
CA ASP A 102 3.87 26.96 -12.69
C ASP A 102 4.04 27.45 -11.23
N PRO A 103 4.12 28.77 -10.98
CA PRO A 103 4.29 29.33 -9.64
C PRO A 103 3.04 29.18 -8.75
N SER A 104 1.90 28.77 -9.32
CA SER A 104 0.71 28.37 -8.56
C SER A 104 0.81 26.96 -7.98
N PHE A 105 1.88 26.24 -8.31
CA PHE A 105 2.15 24.91 -7.79
C PHE A 105 3.03 25.01 -6.54
N ASP A 106 2.47 24.65 -5.39
CA ASP A 106 3.19 24.55 -4.11
C ASP A 106 4.11 23.33 -4.10
N GLY A 107 5.08 23.31 -5.02
CA GLY A 107 6.02 22.20 -5.22
C GLY A 107 6.84 21.91 -3.97
N GLU A 108 7.11 22.91 -3.14
CA GLU A 108 7.84 22.70 -1.88
C GLU A 108 7.04 21.90 -0.86
N GLU A 109 5.73 22.14 -0.71
CA GLU A 109 4.88 21.33 0.18
C GLU A 109 4.61 19.93 -0.40
N VAL A 110 4.39 19.87 -1.72
CA VAL A 110 4.12 18.64 -2.46
C VAL A 110 5.34 17.72 -2.36
N PHE A 111 6.52 18.17 -2.79
CA PHE A 111 7.75 17.37 -2.79
C PHE A 111 8.33 17.20 -1.38
N GLY A 112 8.16 18.18 -0.49
CA GLY A 112 8.63 18.09 0.90
C GLY A 112 7.95 16.99 1.70
N GLY A 113 6.67 16.71 1.42
CA GLY A 113 5.95 15.58 2.03
C GLY A 113 6.01 14.27 1.22
N SER A 114 6.64 14.28 0.05
CA SER A 114 6.73 13.12 -0.84
C SER A 114 7.81 12.15 -0.40
N THR A 115 7.52 10.85 -0.43
CA THR A 115 8.52 9.81 -0.14
C THR A 115 8.98 9.11 -1.41
N ALA A 116 8.08 8.90 -2.38
CA ALA A 116 8.42 8.35 -3.69
C ALA A 116 7.73 9.12 -4.82
N LEU A 117 8.47 9.32 -5.91
CA LEU A 117 7.97 9.86 -7.16
C LEU A 117 8.01 8.78 -8.24
N VAL A 118 6.84 8.47 -8.79
CA VAL A 118 6.67 7.53 -9.89
C VAL A 118 6.33 8.31 -11.14
N PHE A 119 7.21 8.22 -12.14
CA PHE A 119 7.01 8.88 -13.44
C PHE A 119 6.64 7.86 -14.51
N VAL A 120 5.51 8.07 -15.17
CA VAL A 120 4.96 7.16 -16.20
C VAL A 120 5.30 7.69 -17.59
N ILE A 121 6.11 6.93 -18.32
CA ILE A 121 6.49 7.16 -19.72
C ILE A 121 5.70 6.20 -20.61
N ASP A 122 5.09 6.69 -21.67
CA ASP A 122 4.47 5.84 -22.68
C ASP A 122 5.55 5.32 -23.65
N ALA A 123 5.69 4.00 -23.78
CA ALA A 123 6.67 3.38 -24.66
C ALA A 123 6.23 3.33 -26.14
N GLN A 124 4.94 3.57 -26.43
CA GLN A 124 4.40 3.52 -27.80
C GLN A 124 4.37 4.89 -28.49
N ASP A 125 4.48 5.97 -27.71
CA ASP A 125 4.49 7.35 -28.19
C ASP A 125 5.92 7.93 -28.18
N ASP A 126 6.10 9.13 -28.73
CA ASP A 126 7.37 9.84 -28.66
C ASP A 126 7.72 10.23 -27.22
N TYR A 127 8.65 9.51 -26.62
CA TYR A 127 9.08 9.71 -25.23
C TYR A 127 10.05 10.88 -25.06
N LEU A 128 10.51 11.56 -26.13
CA LEU A 128 11.45 12.69 -26.01
C LEU A 128 10.93 13.82 -25.12
N GLU A 129 9.67 14.22 -25.30
CA GLU A 129 9.03 15.22 -24.44
C GLU A 129 8.90 14.72 -23.00
N ALA A 130 8.64 13.42 -22.82
CA ALA A 130 8.50 12.80 -21.50
C ALA A 130 9.82 12.83 -20.74
N LEU A 131 10.95 12.59 -21.42
CA LEU A 131 12.28 12.65 -20.83
C LEU A 131 12.63 14.06 -20.36
N GLN A 132 12.37 15.08 -21.18
CA GLN A 132 12.61 16.47 -20.79
C GLN A 132 11.80 16.87 -19.55
N ARG A 133 10.53 16.47 -19.49
CA ARG A 133 9.70 16.74 -18.30
C ARG A 133 10.14 15.94 -17.09
N LEU A 134 10.56 14.70 -17.26
CA LEU A 134 11.12 13.87 -16.20
C LEU A 134 12.35 14.57 -15.61
N TYR A 135 13.28 15.02 -16.45
CA TYR A 135 14.50 15.71 -16.04
C TYR A 135 14.20 16.97 -15.20
N THR A 136 13.29 17.84 -15.67
CA THR A 136 12.86 19.02 -14.92
C THR A 136 12.24 18.66 -13.58
N THR A 137 11.39 17.62 -13.56
CA THR A 137 10.70 17.16 -12.35
C THR A 137 11.68 16.59 -11.33
N VAL A 138 12.60 15.73 -11.75
CA VAL A 138 13.63 15.10 -10.89
C VAL A 138 14.55 16.15 -10.30
N THR A 139 15.03 17.10 -11.11
CA THR A 139 15.92 18.18 -10.66
C THR A 139 15.25 19.04 -9.60
N ARG A 140 13.96 19.37 -9.77
CA ARG A 140 13.22 20.16 -8.79
C ARG A 140 12.90 19.38 -7.52
N ALA A 141 12.43 18.14 -7.66
CA ALA A 141 12.11 17.29 -6.53
C ALA A 141 13.35 17.04 -5.65
N HIS A 142 14.51 16.75 -6.26
CA HIS A 142 15.77 16.54 -5.55
C HIS A 142 16.28 17.80 -4.83
N LYS A 143 16.01 19.00 -5.37
CA LYS A 143 16.33 20.27 -4.68
C LYS A 143 15.52 20.47 -3.40
N VAL A 144 14.26 20.03 -3.39
CA VAL A 144 13.36 20.18 -2.24
C VAL A 144 13.62 19.09 -1.20
N ASN A 145 13.71 17.83 -1.66
CA ASN A 145 13.92 16.69 -0.79
C ASN A 145 14.88 15.68 -1.44
N PRO A 146 16.12 15.55 -0.91
CA PRO A 146 17.11 14.63 -1.44
C PRO A 146 16.83 13.17 -1.09
N GLU A 147 15.92 12.88 -0.14
CA GLU A 147 15.56 11.52 0.27
C GLU A 147 14.42 10.91 -0.58
N ILE A 148 13.95 11.59 -1.63
CA ILE A 148 12.92 11.04 -2.52
C ILE A 148 13.49 9.88 -3.35
N SER A 149 12.80 8.74 -3.35
CA SER A 149 13.07 7.66 -4.31
C SER A 149 12.40 7.96 -5.65
N PHE A 150 13.17 7.88 -6.74
CA PHE A 150 12.68 8.12 -8.09
C PHE A 150 12.51 6.82 -8.87
N GLU A 151 11.30 6.60 -9.36
CA GLU A 151 10.89 5.35 -10.00
C GLU A 151 10.25 5.69 -11.36
N VAL A 152 10.73 5.06 -12.42
CA VAL A 152 10.27 5.31 -13.79
C VAL A 152 9.56 4.08 -14.31
N LEU A 153 8.29 4.23 -14.68
CA LEU A 153 7.49 3.19 -15.32
C LEU A 153 7.48 3.43 -16.82
N ILE A 154 8.14 2.55 -17.56
CA ILE A 154 8.02 2.44 -19.01
C ILE A 154 6.74 1.64 -19.27
N HIS A 155 5.69 2.34 -19.67
CA HIS A 155 4.32 1.86 -19.72
C HIS A 155 3.87 1.52 -21.15
N LYS A 156 2.80 0.72 -21.27
CA LYS A 156 2.24 0.23 -22.55
C LYS A 156 3.21 -0.61 -23.38
N VAL A 157 3.97 -1.48 -22.70
CA VAL A 157 4.90 -2.42 -23.37
C VAL A 157 4.19 -3.62 -24.01
N ASP A 158 2.86 -3.70 -23.95
CA ASP A 158 2.02 -4.79 -24.45
C ASP A 158 2.10 -4.98 -25.97
N GLY A 159 2.25 -3.90 -26.74
CA GLY A 159 2.36 -3.94 -28.20
C GLY A 159 3.77 -4.13 -28.74
N LEU A 160 4.79 -4.20 -27.88
CA LEU A 160 6.20 -4.23 -28.27
C LEU A 160 6.77 -5.65 -28.23
N SER A 161 7.66 -5.97 -29.17
CA SER A 161 8.47 -7.21 -29.10
C SER A 161 9.47 -7.14 -27.96
N ASP A 162 9.90 -8.29 -27.45
CA ASP A 162 10.83 -8.34 -26.31
C ASP A 162 12.19 -7.68 -26.64
N ASP A 163 12.66 -7.79 -27.88
CA ASP A 163 13.86 -7.08 -28.34
C ASP A 163 13.67 -5.55 -28.27
N HIS A 164 12.51 -5.05 -28.72
CA HIS A 164 12.21 -3.61 -28.67
C HIS A 164 12.04 -3.11 -27.23
N LYS A 165 11.50 -3.92 -26.31
CA LYS A 165 11.41 -3.56 -24.88
C LYS A 165 12.80 -3.33 -24.29
N ILE A 166 13.73 -4.24 -24.56
CA ILE A 166 15.11 -4.16 -24.06
C ILE A 166 15.83 -2.95 -24.68
N GLU A 167 15.67 -2.73 -25.97
CA GLU A 167 16.26 -1.58 -26.67
C GLU A 167 15.71 -0.25 -26.13
N THR A 168 14.39 -0.12 -26.00
CA THR A 168 13.72 1.08 -25.48
C THR A 168 14.13 1.36 -24.04
N GLN A 169 14.18 0.32 -23.20
CA GLN A 169 14.64 0.47 -21.81
C GLN A 169 16.08 0.96 -21.74
N ARG A 170 16.97 0.37 -22.55
CA ARG A 170 18.38 0.75 -22.61
C ARG A 170 18.55 2.19 -23.11
N ASP A 171 17.82 2.58 -24.14
CA ASP A 171 17.88 3.92 -24.71
C ASP A 171 17.39 4.98 -23.72
N ILE A 172 16.23 4.77 -23.09
CA ILE A 172 15.69 5.64 -22.04
C ILE A 172 16.68 5.74 -20.86
N HIS A 173 17.21 4.61 -20.40
CA HIS A 173 18.17 4.59 -19.30
C HIS A 173 19.44 5.36 -19.64
N GLN A 174 19.99 5.16 -20.84
CA GLN A 174 21.21 5.83 -21.27
C GLN A 174 21.00 7.34 -21.39
N ARG A 175 19.94 7.78 -22.07
CA ARG A 175 19.65 9.22 -22.26
C ARG A 175 19.45 9.96 -20.94
N ILE A 176 18.69 9.39 -20.01
CA ILE A 176 18.48 10.03 -18.71
C ILE A 176 19.77 10.02 -17.89
N SER A 177 20.54 8.93 -17.94
CA SER A 177 21.83 8.86 -17.24
C SER A 177 22.82 9.90 -17.78
N ASP A 178 22.83 10.13 -19.10
CA ASP A 178 23.67 11.14 -19.74
C ASP A 178 23.23 12.56 -19.33
N GLU A 179 21.92 12.86 -19.37
CA GLU A 179 21.38 14.16 -18.92
C GLU A 179 21.61 14.43 -17.42
N LEU A 180 21.52 13.41 -16.57
CA LEU A 180 21.81 13.55 -15.14
C LEU A 180 23.31 13.73 -14.86
N ALA A 181 24.17 13.06 -15.63
CA ALA A 181 25.62 13.21 -15.53
C ALA A 181 26.06 14.62 -15.93
N ASP A 182 25.45 15.20 -16.98
CA ASP A 182 25.69 16.59 -17.39
C ASP A 182 25.35 17.59 -16.28
N ALA A 183 24.36 17.28 -15.44
CA ALA A 183 23.94 18.09 -14.30
C ALA A 183 24.77 17.87 -13.01
N GLN A 184 25.75 16.96 -13.03
CA GLN A 184 26.58 16.55 -11.87
C GLN A 184 25.76 16.00 -10.68
N LEU A 185 24.61 15.37 -10.96
CA LEU A 185 23.73 14.77 -9.95
C LEU A 185 23.91 13.25 -9.88
N ASP A 186 25.16 12.80 -9.70
CA ASP A 186 25.54 11.37 -9.71
C ASP A 186 24.92 10.55 -8.56
N ASN A 187 24.34 11.21 -7.55
CA ASN A 187 23.72 10.56 -6.40
C ASN A 187 22.26 10.14 -6.64
N ILE A 188 21.67 10.45 -7.81
CA ILE A 188 20.29 10.10 -8.10
C ILE A 188 20.22 8.71 -8.72
N HIS A 189 19.71 7.74 -7.96
CA HIS A 189 19.42 6.41 -8.48
C HIS A 189 17.98 6.33 -9.00
N LEU A 190 17.84 6.27 -10.32
CA LEU A 190 16.58 5.98 -10.99
C LEU A 190 16.41 4.48 -11.15
N SER A 191 15.25 3.96 -10.73
CA SER A 191 14.85 2.58 -11.00
C SER A 191 13.85 2.54 -12.14
N PHE A 192 14.05 1.62 -13.09
CA PHE A 192 13.22 1.49 -14.28
C PHE A 192 12.43 0.19 -14.24
N TYR A 193 11.13 0.28 -14.53
CA TYR A 193 10.25 -0.88 -14.61
C TYR A 193 9.48 -0.87 -15.93
N LEU A 194 9.48 -2.00 -16.61
CA LEU A 194 8.61 -2.25 -17.76
C LEU A 194 7.25 -2.67 -17.21
N THR A 195 6.18 -1.98 -17.61
CA THR A 195 4.84 -2.21 -17.08
C THR A 195 3.78 -2.21 -18.16
N SER A 196 2.78 -3.08 -17.98
CA SER A 196 1.55 -3.07 -18.75
C SER A 196 0.36 -3.27 -17.80
N ILE A 197 -0.77 -2.63 -18.09
CA ILE A 197 -2.02 -2.86 -17.35
C ILE A 197 -2.68 -4.22 -17.69
N TYR A 198 -2.29 -4.84 -18.81
CA TYR A 198 -2.80 -6.14 -19.23
C TYR A 198 -2.05 -7.31 -18.60
N ASP A 199 -0.92 -7.02 -17.97
CA ASP A 199 0.01 -7.99 -17.40
C ASP A 199 0.20 -7.71 -15.90
N HIS A 200 0.68 -8.71 -15.15
CA HIS A 200 0.89 -8.58 -13.71
C HIS A 200 2.14 -7.74 -13.35
N SER A 201 2.96 -7.39 -14.34
CA SER A 201 4.14 -6.52 -14.19
C SER A 201 3.84 -5.17 -13.54
N ILE A 202 2.66 -4.58 -13.75
CA ILE A 202 2.30 -3.32 -13.09
C ILE A 202 2.20 -3.48 -11.58
N TYR A 203 1.62 -4.59 -11.10
CA TYR A 203 1.51 -4.86 -9.68
C TYR A 203 2.89 -5.18 -9.09
N GLU A 204 3.75 -5.89 -9.82
CA GLU A 204 5.12 -6.15 -9.38
C GLU A 204 5.92 -4.85 -9.22
N ALA A 205 5.85 -3.95 -10.22
CA ALA A 205 6.52 -2.66 -10.17
C ALA A 205 6.05 -1.83 -8.97
N ILE A 206 4.73 -1.69 -8.79
CA ILE A 206 4.16 -0.94 -7.67
C ILE A 206 4.50 -1.60 -6.32
N SER A 207 4.57 -2.92 -6.26
CA SER A 207 5.02 -3.64 -5.06
C SER A 207 6.46 -3.30 -4.68
N LYS A 208 7.37 -3.24 -5.65
CA LYS A 208 8.76 -2.80 -5.42
C LYS A 208 8.84 -1.33 -5.00
N VAL A 209 8.02 -0.47 -5.58
CA VAL A 209 7.92 0.95 -5.16
C VAL A 209 7.43 1.05 -3.72
N ILE A 210 6.36 0.33 -3.37
CA ILE A 210 5.81 0.32 -2.01
C ILE A 210 6.80 -0.30 -1.02
N GLN A 211 7.60 -1.29 -1.41
CA GLN A 211 8.67 -1.84 -0.58
C GLN A 211 9.70 -0.81 -0.16
N LYS A 212 10.16 0.01 -1.11
CA LYS A 212 11.11 1.11 -0.83
C LYS A 212 10.54 2.16 0.10
N LEU A 213 9.22 2.36 0.10
CA LEU A 213 8.54 3.28 1.02
C LEU A 213 8.55 2.79 2.49
N ILE A 214 8.79 1.50 2.73
CA ILE A 214 8.72 0.91 4.07
C ILE A 214 10.08 0.97 4.75
N LYS A 215 10.26 1.91 5.68
CA LYS A 215 11.51 2.07 6.46
C LYS A 215 11.95 0.82 7.23
N GLN A 216 11.02 -0.10 7.53
CA GLN A 216 11.27 -1.34 8.28
C GLN A 216 11.32 -2.59 7.40
N LEU A 217 11.49 -2.46 6.08
CA LEU A 217 11.50 -3.57 5.13
C LEU A 217 12.48 -4.68 5.54
N ALA A 218 13.71 -4.32 5.94
CA ALA A 218 14.72 -5.28 6.37
C ALA A 218 14.26 -6.16 7.55
N THR A 219 13.40 -5.65 8.44
CA THR A 219 12.84 -6.46 9.53
C THR A 219 11.84 -7.48 8.99
N PHE A 220 10.97 -7.07 8.05
CA PHE A 220 10.03 -7.98 7.40
C PHE A 220 10.76 -9.07 6.59
N GLU A 221 11.76 -8.70 5.79
CA GLU A 221 12.57 -9.65 5.03
C GLU A 221 13.26 -10.66 5.94
N ASN A 222 13.86 -10.21 7.04
CA ASN A 222 14.49 -11.10 8.02
C ASN A 222 13.49 -12.06 8.68
N LEU A 223 12.30 -11.58 9.05
CA LEU A 223 11.24 -12.43 9.59
C LEU A 223 10.76 -13.47 8.57
N MET A 224 10.62 -13.08 7.30
CA MET A 224 10.24 -14.00 6.22
C MET A 224 11.35 -15.02 5.95
N ASN A 225 12.61 -14.62 5.96
CA ASN A 225 13.75 -15.53 5.79
C ASN A 225 13.81 -16.57 6.92
N ILE A 226 13.55 -16.16 8.17
CA ILE A 226 13.47 -17.08 9.31
C ILE A 226 12.32 -18.08 9.12
N LEU A 227 11.15 -17.59 8.67
CA LEU A 227 10.00 -18.45 8.40
C LEU A 227 10.30 -19.47 7.29
N CYS A 228 10.89 -19.02 6.18
CA CYS A 228 11.23 -19.87 5.04
C CYS A 228 12.26 -20.94 5.42
N SER A 229 13.33 -20.54 6.12
CA SER A 229 14.40 -21.46 6.54
C SER A 229 13.92 -22.51 7.53
N ASN A 230 13.04 -22.17 8.48
CA ASN A 230 12.55 -23.11 9.49
C ASN A 230 11.41 -24.01 9.00
N SER A 231 10.65 -23.56 8.00
CA SER A 231 9.44 -24.25 7.52
C SER A 231 9.65 -25.00 6.20
N GLY A 232 10.83 -24.87 5.57
CA GLY A 232 11.10 -25.47 4.26
C GLY A 232 10.22 -24.87 3.15
N VAL A 233 9.85 -23.60 3.27
CA VAL A 233 9.11 -22.86 2.25
C VAL A 233 10.10 -22.37 1.21
N GLU A 234 9.82 -22.61 -0.07
CA GLU A 234 10.72 -22.20 -1.16
C GLU A 234 10.61 -20.70 -1.43
N LYS A 235 9.40 -20.14 -1.37
CA LYS A 235 9.14 -18.73 -1.61
C LYS A 235 7.97 -18.24 -0.76
N ALA A 236 8.06 -17.03 -0.23
CA ALA A 236 6.97 -16.43 0.55
C ALA A 236 6.71 -14.98 0.13
N PHE A 237 5.44 -14.62 0.09
CA PHE A 237 4.96 -13.28 -0.25
C PHE A 237 3.95 -12.81 0.78
N LEU A 238 4.14 -11.60 1.29
CA LEU A 238 3.16 -10.94 2.15
C LEU A 238 2.32 -9.99 1.30
N PHE A 239 1.11 -10.41 0.97
CA PHE A 239 0.19 -9.68 0.11
C PHE A 239 -0.79 -8.81 0.89
N ASP A 240 -1.17 -7.68 0.29
CA ASP A 240 -2.41 -7.00 0.58
C ASP A 240 -3.54 -7.57 -0.29
N ILE A 241 -4.60 -8.07 0.35
CA ILE A 241 -5.72 -8.76 -0.31
C ILE A 241 -6.51 -7.81 -1.23
N MET A 242 -6.57 -6.52 -0.89
CA MET A 242 -7.36 -5.54 -1.63
C MET A 242 -6.64 -5.00 -2.86
N SER A 243 -5.33 -4.78 -2.78
CA SER A 243 -4.55 -4.20 -3.89
C SER A 243 -3.77 -5.24 -4.70
N LYS A 244 -3.70 -6.49 -4.22
CA LYS A 244 -2.83 -7.56 -4.75
C LYS A 244 -1.34 -7.21 -4.77
N VAL A 245 -0.95 -6.13 -4.11
CA VAL A 245 0.45 -5.70 -3.99
C VAL A 245 1.11 -6.51 -2.88
N TYR A 246 2.33 -6.99 -3.11
CA TYR A 246 3.13 -7.63 -2.06
C TYR A 246 4.00 -6.60 -1.33
N ILE A 247 3.83 -6.55 -0.02
CA ILE A 247 4.49 -5.60 0.88
C ILE A 247 5.92 -6.05 1.20
N ALA A 248 6.13 -7.35 1.32
CA ALA A 248 7.42 -7.93 1.61
C ALA A 248 7.53 -9.31 0.98
N THR A 249 8.75 -9.71 0.68
CA THR A 249 9.09 -11.04 0.19
C THR A 249 10.37 -11.50 0.89
N ASP A 250 10.69 -12.78 0.79
CA ASP A 250 11.96 -13.32 1.23
C ASP A 250 13.10 -12.93 0.26
N SER A 251 14.35 -13.17 0.67
CA SER A 251 15.55 -12.76 -0.09
C SER A 251 15.76 -13.48 -1.44
N SER A 252 15.00 -14.54 -1.73
CA SER A 252 15.11 -15.20 -3.03
C SER A 252 14.57 -14.30 -4.15
N PRO A 253 15.11 -14.39 -5.38
CA PRO A 253 14.61 -13.59 -6.49
C PRO A 253 13.12 -13.88 -6.73
N VAL A 254 12.35 -12.82 -7.00
CA VAL A 254 10.94 -12.94 -7.37
C VAL A 254 10.87 -13.38 -8.83
N ASP A 255 10.23 -14.52 -9.05
CA ASP A 255 9.85 -14.98 -10.38
C ASP A 255 8.43 -14.48 -10.70
N MET A 256 8.26 -13.93 -11.90
CA MET A 256 6.97 -13.36 -12.34
C MET A 256 5.88 -14.43 -12.37
N GLN A 257 6.19 -15.66 -12.79
CA GLN A 257 5.20 -16.73 -12.87
C GLN A 257 4.70 -17.14 -11.48
N SER A 258 5.61 -17.18 -10.50
CA SER A 258 5.27 -17.45 -9.11
C SER A 258 4.37 -16.35 -8.52
N TYR A 259 4.61 -15.10 -8.90
CA TYR A 259 3.80 -13.95 -8.49
C TYR A 259 2.39 -14.00 -9.11
N GLU A 260 2.28 -14.24 -10.42
CA GLU A 260 1.01 -14.42 -11.13
C GLU A 260 0.14 -15.50 -10.47
N LEU A 261 0.74 -16.66 -10.22
CA LEU A 261 0.05 -17.78 -9.59
C LEU A 261 -0.46 -17.46 -8.18
N CYS A 262 0.32 -16.71 -7.39
CA CYS A 262 -0.10 -16.27 -6.06
C CYS A 262 -1.22 -15.22 -6.12
N SER A 263 -1.17 -14.31 -7.09
CA SER A 263 -2.22 -13.32 -7.34
C SER A 263 -3.54 -13.99 -7.71
N ASP A 264 -3.51 -14.93 -8.65
CA ASP A 264 -4.69 -15.67 -9.09
C ASP A 264 -5.27 -16.54 -7.96
N MET A 265 -4.41 -17.11 -7.11
CA MET A 265 -4.83 -17.83 -5.91
C MET A 265 -5.65 -16.93 -4.97
N ILE A 266 -5.22 -15.68 -4.75
CA ILE A 266 -5.94 -14.73 -3.89
C ILE A 266 -7.33 -14.45 -4.47
N ASP A 267 -7.46 -14.27 -5.78
CA ASP A 267 -8.76 -14.05 -6.43
C ASP A 267 -9.69 -15.25 -6.26
N VAL A 268 -9.20 -16.46 -6.52
CA VAL A 268 -9.99 -17.68 -6.34
C VAL A 268 -10.50 -17.80 -4.91
N ILE A 269 -9.65 -17.53 -3.92
CA ILE A 269 -10.03 -17.61 -2.51
C ILE A 269 -11.04 -16.52 -2.16
N PHE A 270 -10.84 -15.30 -2.66
CA PHE A 270 -11.73 -14.18 -2.39
C PHE A 270 -13.10 -14.39 -3.04
N ASP A 271 -13.16 -14.87 -4.28
CA ASP A 271 -14.40 -15.16 -5.00
C ASP A 271 -15.17 -16.31 -4.35
N VAL A 272 -14.48 -17.41 -3.99
CA VAL A 272 -15.10 -18.53 -3.28
C VAL A 272 -15.58 -18.11 -1.89
N SER A 273 -14.79 -17.32 -1.16
CA SER A 273 -15.18 -16.78 0.14
C SER A 273 -16.31 -15.76 0.03
N SER A 274 -16.47 -15.06 -1.09
CA SER A 274 -17.57 -14.13 -1.32
C SER A 274 -18.88 -14.85 -1.62
N ILE A 275 -18.82 -16.04 -2.20
CA ILE A 275 -19.99 -16.88 -2.53
C ILE A 275 -20.44 -17.72 -1.32
N TYR A 276 -19.50 -18.33 -0.60
CA TYR A 276 -19.78 -19.29 0.47
C TYR A 276 -19.43 -18.78 1.87
N GLY A 277 -18.89 -17.57 1.99
CA GLY A 277 -18.62 -16.95 3.28
C GLY A 277 -19.95 -16.73 4.03
N PRO A 278 -19.98 -16.93 5.35
CA PRO A 278 -21.18 -16.66 6.11
C PRO A 278 -21.55 -15.18 5.94
N ASP A 279 -22.77 -14.92 5.48
CA ASP A 279 -23.33 -13.58 5.44
C ASP A 279 -23.32 -13.01 6.86
N THR A 280 -22.41 -12.09 7.13
CA THR A 280 -22.34 -11.36 8.40
C THR A 280 -23.57 -10.47 8.66
N GLN A 281 -24.64 -10.62 7.87
CA GLN A 281 -25.91 -9.92 8.06
C GLN A 281 -26.76 -10.53 9.20
N ASP A 282 -26.49 -11.77 9.64
CA ASP A 282 -27.20 -12.39 10.78
C ASP A 282 -26.44 -12.26 12.14
N ALA A 283 -25.33 -11.52 12.19
CA ALA A 283 -24.55 -11.33 13.42
C ALA A 283 -25.15 -10.28 14.39
N THR A 284 -26.32 -9.71 14.12
CA THR A 284 -26.97 -8.72 14.99
C THR A 284 -27.93 -9.29 16.03
N LEU A 285 -28.07 -10.62 16.17
CA LEU A 285 -29.05 -11.21 17.12
C LEU A 285 -28.50 -12.26 18.10
N SER A 286 -27.19 -12.31 18.39
CA SER A 286 -26.68 -13.19 19.45
C SER A 286 -25.39 -12.66 20.11
N PRO A 287 -25.47 -11.96 21.26
CA PRO A 287 -24.30 -11.46 21.97
C PRO A 287 -23.73 -12.50 22.97
N SER A 288 -23.59 -13.77 22.58
CA SER A 288 -23.15 -14.82 23.52
C SER A 288 -22.24 -15.91 22.97
N SER A 289 -21.52 -15.66 21.87
CA SER A 289 -20.30 -16.41 21.58
C SER A 289 -19.13 -15.43 21.64
N ASN A 290 -18.39 -15.49 22.74
CA ASN A 290 -17.00 -15.03 22.79
C ASN A 290 -16.31 -15.34 21.43
N PRO A 291 -15.60 -14.38 20.81
CA PRO A 291 -14.71 -14.74 19.73
C PRO A 291 -13.63 -15.61 20.36
N ASN A 292 -13.77 -16.92 20.24
CA ASN A 292 -12.71 -17.85 20.57
C ASN A 292 -11.48 -17.42 19.74
N PRO A 293 -10.32 -17.12 20.34
CA PRO A 293 -9.11 -16.73 19.60
C PRO A 293 -8.52 -17.85 18.72
N GLY A 294 -9.23 -18.98 18.57
CA GLY A 294 -8.73 -20.21 17.98
C GLY A 294 -9.49 -20.73 16.75
N ASN A 295 -10.58 -20.09 16.31
CA ASN A 295 -11.31 -20.50 15.11
C ASN A 295 -11.63 -19.29 14.25
N GLY A 296 -10.93 -19.15 13.11
CA GLY A 296 -11.25 -18.14 12.10
C GLY A 296 -10.04 -17.42 11.50
N GLN A 297 -8.88 -18.08 11.38
CA GLN A 297 -7.87 -17.60 10.44
C GLN A 297 -8.15 -18.27 9.10
N GLY A 298 -8.54 -17.48 8.09
CA GLY A 298 -8.67 -17.97 6.73
C GLY A 298 -7.35 -18.62 6.31
N HIS A 299 -7.40 -19.91 5.98
CA HIS A 299 -6.29 -20.61 5.36
C HIS A 299 -6.80 -21.34 4.13
N ALA A 300 -5.97 -21.40 3.10
CA ALA A 300 -6.28 -22.11 1.87
C ALA A 300 -5.05 -22.84 1.39
N VAL A 301 -5.27 -24.03 0.84
CA VAL A 301 -4.21 -24.91 0.36
C VAL A 301 -4.59 -25.37 -1.05
N ILE A 302 -3.73 -25.08 -2.02
CA ILE A 302 -3.89 -25.54 -3.41
C ILE A 302 -2.71 -26.42 -3.74
N LYS A 303 -2.96 -27.69 -4.05
CA LYS A 303 -1.94 -28.63 -4.49
C LYS A 303 -1.92 -28.72 -6.01
N LEU A 304 -0.77 -28.50 -6.62
CA LEU A 304 -0.56 -28.65 -8.05
C LEU A 304 -0.10 -30.08 -8.38
N ASN A 305 -0.30 -30.47 -9.64
CA ASN A 305 0.07 -31.80 -10.14
C ASN A 305 1.59 -32.06 -10.22
N ASN A 306 2.40 -31.01 -10.16
CA ASN A 306 3.86 -31.08 -10.21
C ASN A 306 4.52 -31.21 -8.82
N GLY A 307 3.72 -31.46 -7.78
CA GLY A 307 4.21 -31.61 -6.40
C GLY A 307 4.49 -30.28 -5.69
N MET A 308 4.11 -29.13 -6.29
CA MET A 308 4.11 -27.85 -5.58
C MET A 308 2.77 -27.63 -4.87
N VAL A 309 2.82 -26.98 -3.72
CA VAL A 309 1.68 -26.63 -2.88
C VAL A 309 1.74 -25.13 -2.63
N LEU A 310 0.64 -24.45 -2.92
CA LEU A 310 0.44 -23.07 -2.47
C LEU A 310 -0.33 -23.08 -1.18
N TYR A 311 0.17 -22.33 -0.21
CA TYR A 311 -0.40 -22.21 1.11
C TYR A 311 -0.64 -20.74 1.42
N LEU A 312 -1.90 -20.34 1.49
CA LEU A 312 -2.31 -19.00 1.89
C LEU A 312 -2.79 -19.02 3.33
N ARG A 313 -2.39 -18.01 4.09
CA ARG A 313 -2.90 -17.79 5.44
C ARG A 313 -3.04 -16.31 5.77
N GLU A 314 -4.17 -15.97 6.36
CA GLU A 314 -4.47 -14.62 6.79
C GLU A 314 -3.60 -14.19 7.98
N VAL A 315 -2.94 -13.03 7.86
CA VAL A 315 -2.15 -12.41 8.93
C VAL A 315 -2.99 -11.38 9.68
N ASN A 316 -3.71 -10.54 8.93
CA ASN A 316 -4.64 -9.52 9.43
C ASN A 316 -5.74 -9.29 8.38
N ARG A 317 -6.79 -8.51 8.70
CA ARG A 317 -7.91 -8.21 7.79
C ARG A 317 -7.50 -7.71 6.39
N PHE A 318 -6.33 -7.08 6.29
CA PHE A 318 -5.81 -6.54 5.03
C PHE A 318 -4.64 -7.36 4.47
N LEU A 319 -3.98 -8.19 5.28
CA LEU A 319 -2.72 -8.85 4.92
C LEU A 319 -2.83 -10.36 4.97
N SER A 320 -2.37 -11.00 3.89
CA SER A 320 -2.28 -12.45 3.77
C SER A 320 -0.88 -12.86 3.38
N LEU A 321 -0.37 -13.93 4.00
CA LEU A 321 0.86 -14.56 3.57
C LEU A 321 0.52 -15.66 2.57
N VAL A 322 1.24 -15.69 1.45
CA VAL A 322 1.19 -16.77 0.46
C VAL A 322 2.57 -17.41 0.39
N CYS A 323 2.61 -18.73 0.59
CA CYS A 323 3.83 -19.53 0.61
C CYS A 323 3.78 -20.58 -0.51
N LEU A 324 4.88 -20.74 -1.23
CA LEU A 324 5.11 -21.83 -2.17
C LEU A 324 6.02 -22.86 -1.51
N LEU A 325 5.57 -24.10 -1.46
CA LEU A 325 6.27 -25.20 -0.79
C LEU A 325 6.11 -26.51 -1.57
N ARG A 326 7.07 -27.43 -1.40
CA ARG A 326 6.95 -28.78 -1.97
C ARG A 326 6.04 -29.65 -1.13
N GLU A 327 5.36 -30.60 -1.77
CA GLU A 327 4.46 -31.54 -1.10
C GLU A 327 5.16 -32.32 0.02
N ASP A 328 6.43 -32.71 -0.18
CA ASP A 328 7.25 -33.40 0.83
C ASP A 328 7.42 -32.58 2.13
N ASN A 329 7.50 -31.26 2.02
CA ASN A 329 7.64 -30.37 3.17
C ASN A 329 6.29 -30.08 3.85
N PHE A 330 5.18 -30.26 3.12
CA PHE A 330 3.84 -30.03 3.65
C PHE A 330 3.38 -31.10 4.65
N GLU A 331 4.00 -32.28 4.66
CA GLU A 331 3.69 -33.34 5.63
C GLU A 331 3.83 -32.88 7.09
N LYS A 332 4.66 -31.87 7.35
CA LYS A 332 4.88 -31.26 8.67
C LYS A 332 4.00 -30.03 8.91
N GLN A 333 2.75 -30.06 8.48
CA GLN A 333 1.81 -28.93 8.58
C GLN A 333 1.75 -28.32 10.00
N GLY A 334 1.76 -29.14 11.05
CA GLY A 334 1.70 -28.63 12.43
C GLY A 334 2.90 -27.75 12.84
N LEU A 335 4.09 -28.00 12.31
CA LEU A 335 5.27 -27.16 12.55
C LEU A 335 5.18 -25.85 11.76
N ILE A 336 4.71 -25.92 10.51
CA ILE A 336 4.47 -24.74 9.67
C ILE A 336 3.43 -23.84 10.34
N ASP A 337 2.36 -24.43 10.88
CA ASP A 337 1.30 -23.68 11.56
C ASP A 337 1.79 -22.99 12.83
N TYR A 338 2.67 -23.66 13.58
CA TYR A 338 3.30 -23.07 14.77
C TYR A 338 4.23 -21.91 14.39
N ASN A 339 5.12 -22.13 13.42
CA ASN A 339 6.05 -21.09 12.94
C ASN A 339 5.28 -19.88 12.38
N PHE A 340 4.18 -20.12 11.68
CA PHE A 340 3.31 -19.07 11.16
C PHE A 340 2.69 -18.24 12.30
N ARG A 341 2.20 -18.86 13.37
CA ARG A 341 1.65 -18.11 14.52
C ARG A 341 2.70 -17.20 15.15
N CYS A 342 3.92 -17.72 15.35
CA CYS A 342 5.03 -16.90 15.84
C CYS A 342 5.35 -15.73 14.89
N PHE A 343 5.33 -15.98 13.57
CA PHE A 343 5.54 -14.95 12.56
C PHE A 343 4.43 -13.89 12.55
N GLN A 344 3.17 -14.31 12.65
CA GLN A 344 2.01 -13.42 12.71
C GLN A 344 2.09 -12.50 13.94
N GLU A 345 2.41 -13.05 15.12
CA GLU A 345 2.60 -12.25 16.33
C GLU A 345 3.73 -11.23 16.18
N ALA A 346 4.86 -11.65 15.59
CA ALA A 346 6.00 -10.77 15.32
C ALA A 346 5.63 -9.62 14.36
N ILE A 347 4.90 -9.90 13.27
CA ILE A 347 4.43 -8.87 12.34
C ILE A 347 3.50 -7.87 13.02
N LEU A 348 2.54 -8.36 13.82
CA LEU A 348 1.60 -7.49 14.52
C LEU A 348 2.32 -6.58 15.52
N ASP A 349 3.35 -7.08 16.19
CA ASP A 349 4.16 -6.27 17.11
C ASP A 349 5.01 -5.22 16.37
N VAL A 350 5.55 -5.53 15.18
CA VAL A 350 6.23 -4.54 14.32
C VAL A 350 5.27 -3.43 13.87
N PHE A 351 4.06 -3.77 13.45
CA PHE A 351 3.05 -2.77 13.08
C PHE A 351 2.62 -1.89 14.27
N ARG A 352 2.54 -2.46 15.49
CA ARG A 352 2.25 -1.68 16.70
C ARG A 352 3.38 -0.72 17.06
N LEU A 353 4.63 -1.15 16.92
CA LEU A 353 5.79 -0.29 17.13
C LEU A 353 5.79 0.90 16.16
N ARG A 354 5.37 0.69 14.92
CA ARG A 354 5.21 1.78 13.96
C ARG A 354 4.13 2.78 14.38
N LYS A 355 3.01 2.32 14.97
CA LYS A 355 1.88 3.19 15.37
C LYS A 355 2.04 3.89 16.72
N HIS A 356 2.78 3.31 17.67
CA HIS A 356 2.87 3.84 19.05
C HIS A 356 4.30 4.14 19.52
N GLY A 357 5.30 4.00 18.66
CA GLY A 357 6.71 4.18 19.02
C GLY A 357 7.22 3.10 20.01
N PRO A 358 8.50 3.17 20.42
CA PRO A 358 9.16 2.14 21.23
C PRO A 358 8.59 1.99 22.66
N GLY A 359 7.63 2.82 23.08
CA GLY A 359 6.99 2.75 24.39
C GLY A 359 6.01 1.58 24.56
N ALA A 360 5.40 1.09 23.48
CA ALA A 360 4.31 0.09 23.55
C ALA A 360 4.77 -1.35 23.81
N LEU A 361 6.06 -1.67 23.62
CA LEU A 361 6.60 -3.01 23.87
C LEU A 361 6.85 -3.32 25.35
N LYS A 362 6.91 -2.30 26.22
CA LYS A 362 7.26 -2.48 27.63
C LYS A 362 6.21 -3.24 28.44
N ASP A 363 4.94 -3.21 28.03
CA ASP A 363 3.85 -3.82 28.80
C ASP A 363 3.64 -5.32 28.51
N LYS A 364 4.19 -5.85 27.42
CA LYS A 364 4.10 -7.30 27.11
C LYS A 364 5.19 -8.15 27.78
N TYR A 365 6.38 -7.59 27.98
CA TYR A 365 7.54 -8.34 28.49
C TYR A 365 7.93 -8.02 29.94
N SER A 366 7.19 -7.15 30.63
CA SER A 366 7.43 -6.80 32.04
C SER A 366 6.90 -7.85 33.04
N HIS A 367 6.07 -8.80 32.60
CA HIS A 367 5.46 -9.80 33.49
C HIS A 367 6.12 -11.19 33.48
N SER A 368 7.22 -11.40 32.75
CA SER A 368 7.94 -12.69 32.73
C SER A 368 9.14 -12.78 33.68
N TYR A 369 9.42 -11.73 34.46
CA TYR A 369 10.38 -11.75 35.56
C TYR A 369 9.77 -11.11 36.81
N GLY A 370 9.00 -11.89 37.56
CA GLY A 370 8.47 -11.57 38.88
C GLY A 370 8.33 -12.83 39.71
#